data_AF-A0A965R0R5-F1
#
_entry.id   AF-A0A965R0R5-F1
#
_cell.length_a   1.000
_cell.length_b   1.000
_cell.length_c   1.000
_cell.angle_alpha   90.00
_cell.angle_beta   90.00
_cell.angle_gamma   90.00
#
_symmetry.space_group_name_H-M   'P 1'
#
loop_
_entity.id
_entity.type
_entity.pdbx_description
1 polymer ?
#
loop_
_entity_poly.entity_id
_entity_poly.type
_entity_poly.pdbx_seq_one_letter_code
_entity_poly.pdbx_strand_id
1 'polypeptide(L)'
;MLMIGLFVAVLSASASVAHEIRTGTALAVLAKPVGRAKFLLAKYCGLAAALVVLAYVNSLATLLASRMAFDAYGEADLFGTGIYFGSVALAYVLAGFSNYFLRRPFVSDAVLFLAVLTTIAFVWLAFFVELKRPGETEPGMYKVDWRLLPACVLVLMALLLLAGLALACSTRYDTVPTLVICTALFLLGLMSDYLFGRAAEAGAWWATICHTALPNWQLFWLADAIEGTRSHAIPGVWGYVGKAAGYMVGYLGASLAVALMLFEDRELS
;
A
#
# COMPACT_ATOMS: atom_id res chain seq x y z
N MET A 1 2.07 1.63 -7.56
CA MET A 1 1.46 1.09 -6.32
C MET A 1 1.35 2.14 -5.22
N LEU A 2 2.45 2.78 -4.79
CA LEU A 2 2.45 3.72 -3.66
C LEU A 2 1.51 4.93 -3.83
N MET A 3 1.56 5.63 -4.97
CA MET A 3 0.70 6.81 -5.22
C MET A 3 -0.79 6.47 -5.19
N ILE A 4 -1.21 5.41 -5.88
CA ILE A 4 -2.62 4.95 -5.86
C ILE A 4 -3.02 4.52 -4.44
N GLY A 5 -2.13 3.82 -3.73
CA GLY A 5 -2.39 3.41 -2.36
C GLY A 5 -2.53 4.59 -1.39
N LEU A 6 -1.82 5.71 -1.57
CA LEU A 6 -2.03 6.95 -0.83
C LEU A 6 -3.47 7.46 -1.01
N PHE A 7 -3.93 7.58 -2.26
CA PHE A 7 -5.30 8.02 -2.54
C PHE A 7 -6.34 7.08 -1.92
N VAL A 8 -6.15 5.77 -2.07
CA VAL A 8 -7.07 4.78 -1.48
C VAL A 8 -7.07 4.85 0.04
N ALA A 9 -5.91 5.01 0.68
CA ALA A 9 -5.79 5.13 2.12
C ALA A 9 -6.54 6.36 2.64
N VAL A 10 -6.35 7.52 2.00
CA VAL A 10 -7.04 8.77 2.37
C VAL A 10 -8.55 8.66 2.15
N LEU A 11 -9.00 8.26 0.96
CA LEU A 11 -10.41 8.18 0.64
C LEU A 11 -11.14 7.17 1.54
N SER A 12 -10.51 6.03 1.83
CA SER A 12 -11.09 5.01 2.69
C SER A 12 -11.11 5.44 4.16
N ALA A 13 -10.07 6.13 4.64
CA ALA A 13 -10.05 6.70 6.00
C ALA A 13 -11.15 7.76 6.18
N SER A 14 -11.29 8.66 5.22
CA SER A 14 -12.32 9.70 5.26
C SER A 14 -13.74 9.13 5.14
N ALA A 15 -13.97 8.15 4.27
CA ALA A 15 -15.26 7.47 4.16
C ALA A 15 -15.62 6.65 5.42
N SER A 16 -14.63 6.08 6.11
CA SER A 16 -14.84 5.23 7.27
C SER A 16 -14.96 5.99 8.59
N VAL A 17 -14.27 7.13 8.73
CA VAL A 17 -14.23 7.93 9.97
C VAL A 17 -14.85 9.30 9.78
N ALA A 18 -14.32 10.14 8.88
CA ALA A 18 -14.80 11.52 8.74
C ALA A 18 -16.29 11.57 8.37
N HIS A 19 -16.75 10.67 7.49
CA HIS A 19 -18.15 10.57 7.11
C HIS A 19 -19.06 10.10 8.26
N GLU A 20 -18.63 9.14 9.06
CA GLU A 20 -19.42 8.66 10.21
C GLU A 20 -19.50 9.68 11.34
N ILE A 21 -18.43 10.45 11.53
CA ILE A 21 -18.45 11.58 12.47
C ILE A 21 -19.42 12.65 11.97
N ARG A 22 -19.37 13.02 10.69
CA ARG A 22 -20.24 14.07 10.12
C ARG A 22 -21.71 13.68 10.08
N THR A 23 -22.01 12.41 9.84
CA THR A 23 -23.39 11.88 9.81
C THR A 23 -23.93 11.54 11.21
N GLY A 24 -23.11 11.68 12.25
CA GLY A 24 -23.50 11.35 13.63
C GLY A 24 -23.63 9.85 13.91
N THR A 25 -23.32 8.98 12.95
CA THR A 25 -23.41 7.53 13.14
C THR A 25 -22.34 6.99 14.10
N ALA A 26 -21.20 7.67 14.20
CA ALA A 26 -20.16 7.36 15.19
C ALA A 26 -20.68 7.46 16.64
N LEU A 27 -21.56 8.42 16.93
CA LEU A 27 -22.19 8.57 18.25
C LEU A 27 -23.07 7.38 18.61
N ALA A 28 -23.82 6.83 17.64
CA ALA A 28 -24.67 5.67 17.87
C ALA A 28 -23.86 4.43 18.28
N VAL A 29 -22.62 4.30 17.77
CA VAL A 29 -21.70 3.23 18.16
C VAL A 29 -21.12 3.49 19.55
N LEU A 30 -20.73 4.72 19.85
CA LEU A 30 -20.14 5.11 21.14
C LEU A 30 -21.16 5.19 22.29
N ALA A 31 -22.46 5.23 21.99
CA ALA A 31 -23.52 5.11 23.00
C ALA A 31 -23.61 3.69 23.59
N LYS A 32 -23.06 2.69 22.90
CA LYS A 32 -22.87 1.32 23.43
C LYS A 32 -21.58 1.29 24.26
N PRO A 33 -21.34 0.28 25.12
CA PRO A 33 -20.13 0.16 25.94
C PRO A 33 -18.88 -0.20 25.09
N VAL A 34 -18.54 0.64 24.12
CA VAL A 34 -17.40 0.55 23.22
C VAL A 34 -16.53 1.79 23.44
N GLY A 35 -15.32 1.58 23.96
CA GLY A 35 -14.37 2.68 24.16
C GLY A 35 -13.91 3.32 22.84
N ARG A 36 -13.57 4.61 22.89
CA ARG A 36 -13.05 5.38 21.74
C ARG A 36 -11.81 4.75 21.11
N ALA A 37 -10.91 4.22 21.94
CA ALA A 37 -9.73 3.50 21.47
C ALA A 37 -10.08 2.24 20.67
N LYS A 38 -11.05 1.45 21.14
CA LYS A 38 -11.50 0.24 20.46
C LYS A 38 -12.17 0.57 19.13
N PHE A 39 -12.97 1.63 19.09
CA PHE A 39 -13.59 2.13 17.86
C PHE A 39 -12.52 2.52 16.82
N LEU A 40 -11.55 3.35 17.19
CA LEU A 40 -10.53 3.84 16.26
C LEU A 40 -9.58 2.74 15.78
N LEU A 41 -9.17 1.83 16.67
CA LEU A 41 -8.36 0.66 16.29
C LEU A 41 -9.12 -0.27 15.34
N ALA A 42 -10.41 -0.51 15.56
CA ALA A 42 -11.22 -1.31 14.63
C ALA A 42 -11.30 -0.66 13.24
N LYS A 43 -11.45 0.67 13.18
CA LYS A 43 -11.44 1.44 11.93
C LYS A 43 -10.10 1.33 11.21
N TYR A 44 -9.01 1.47 11.95
CA TYR A 44 -7.66 1.27 11.41
C TYR A 44 -7.48 -0.16 10.86
N CYS A 45 -7.87 -1.19 11.61
CA CYS A 45 -7.74 -2.58 11.17
C CYS A 45 -8.53 -2.85 9.88
N GLY A 46 -9.74 -2.32 9.74
CA GLY A 46 -10.53 -2.43 8.51
C GLY A 46 -9.86 -1.73 7.32
N LEU A 47 -9.34 -0.52 7.54
CA LEU A 47 -8.59 0.23 6.53
C LEU A 47 -7.30 -0.51 6.11
N ALA A 48 -6.55 -1.01 7.08
CA ALA A 48 -5.33 -1.78 6.87
C ALA A 48 -5.62 -3.05 6.07
N ALA A 49 -6.67 -3.80 6.41
CA ALA A 49 -7.06 -5.00 5.67
C ALA A 49 -7.40 -4.69 4.20
N ALA A 50 -8.14 -3.62 3.93
CA ALA A 50 -8.44 -3.20 2.56
C ALA A 50 -7.16 -2.85 1.77
N LEU A 51 -6.22 -2.14 2.41
CA LEU A 51 -4.93 -1.80 1.80
C LEU A 51 -4.03 -3.01 1.59
N VAL A 52 -4.06 -4.01 2.48
CA VAL A 52 -3.35 -5.29 2.29
C VAL A 52 -3.85 -6.00 1.04
N VAL A 53 -5.17 -6.07 0.83
CA VAL A 53 -5.74 -6.69 -0.37
C VAL A 53 -5.34 -5.92 -1.64
N LEU A 54 -5.45 -4.58 -1.62
CA LEU A 54 -5.00 -3.73 -2.72
C LEU A 54 -3.51 -3.94 -3.04
N ALA A 55 -2.68 -3.93 -2.00
CA ALA A 55 -1.25 -4.11 -2.12
C ALA A 55 -0.90 -5.50 -2.65
N TYR A 56 -1.59 -6.53 -2.19
CA TYR A 56 -1.42 -7.90 -2.64
C TYR A 56 -1.67 -8.04 -4.15
N VAL A 57 -2.82 -7.57 -4.64
CA VAL A 57 -3.17 -7.64 -6.08
C VAL A 57 -2.16 -6.85 -6.92
N ASN A 58 -1.76 -5.65 -6.47
CA ASN A 58 -0.73 -4.87 -7.16
C ASN A 58 0.66 -5.51 -7.10
N SER A 59 0.98 -6.26 -6.04
CA SER A 59 2.26 -6.98 -5.92
C SER A 59 2.33 -8.12 -6.92
N LEU A 60 1.24 -8.87 -7.11
CA LEU A 60 1.14 -9.89 -8.15
C LEU A 60 1.34 -9.28 -9.54
N ALA A 61 0.71 -8.14 -9.82
CA ALA A 61 0.89 -7.40 -11.07
C ALA A 61 2.36 -6.97 -11.27
N THR A 62 3.00 -6.45 -10.22
CA THR A 62 4.38 -5.96 -10.26
C THR A 62 5.37 -7.09 -10.50
N LEU A 63 5.21 -8.21 -9.80
CA LEU A 63 6.02 -9.40 -9.99
C LEU A 63 5.85 -9.93 -11.42
N LEU A 64 4.63 -10.05 -11.91
CA LEU A 64 4.37 -10.55 -13.25
C LEU A 64 4.88 -9.59 -14.34
N ALA A 65 4.80 -8.28 -14.11
CA ALA A 65 5.36 -7.27 -15.00
C ALA A 65 6.88 -7.43 -15.18
N SER A 66 7.61 -7.88 -14.15
CA SER A 66 9.05 -8.18 -14.29
C SER A 66 9.35 -9.33 -15.26
N ARG A 67 8.44 -10.31 -15.36
CA ARG A 67 8.52 -11.40 -16.35
C ARG A 67 8.13 -10.94 -17.75
N MET A 68 7.21 -9.98 -17.85
CA MET A 68 6.68 -9.46 -19.12
C MET A 68 7.52 -8.31 -19.71
N ALA A 69 8.48 -7.78 -18.95
CA ALA A 69 9.37 -6.74 -19.40
C ALA A 69 10.27 -7.26 -20.54
N PHE A 70 10.29 -6.51 -21.64
CA PHE A 70 11.13 -6.78 -22.81
C PHE A 70 12.11 -5.62 -23.00
N ASP A 71 13.30 -5.93 -23.49
CA ASP A 71 14.31 -4.93 -23.88
C ASP A 71 14.14 -4.54 -25.36
N ALA A 72 15.03 -3.71 -25.89
CA ALA A 72 14.96 -3.22 -27.26
C ALA A 72 15.04 -4.33 -28.35
N TYR A 73 15.40 -5.57 -27.98
CA TYR A 73 15.57 -6.69 -28.89
C TYR A 73 14.64 -7.88 -28.57
N GLY A 74 13.91 -7.83 -27.45
CA GLY A 74 12.98 -8.87 -27.02
C GLY A 74 11.55 -8.67 -27.55
N GLU A 75 10.84 -9.78 -27.73
CA GLU A 75 9.40 -9.76 -28.02
C GLU A 75 8.59 -9.63 -26.73
N ALA A 76 7.50 -8.88 -26.78
CA ALA A 76 6.58 -8.75 -25.65
C ALA A 76 5.83 -10.08 -25.41
N ASP A 77 5.68 -10.47 -24.14
CA ASP A 77 4.83 -11.61 -23.77
C ASP A 77 3.34 -11.23 -23.85
N LEU A 78 2.82 -11.12 -25.08
CA LEU A 78 1.41 -10.82 -25.31
C LEU A 78 0.49 -11.91 -24.75
N PHE A 79 0.92 -13.17 -24.78
CA PHE A 79 0.12 -14.30 -24.30
C PHE A 79 -0.09 -14.24 -22.79
N GLY A 80 0.98 -14.12 -22.01
CA GLY A 80 0.88 -13.96 -20.57
C GLY A 80 0.16 -12.68 -20.18
N THR A 81 0.43 -11.58 -20.90
CA THR A 81 -0.25 -10.29 -20.67
C THR A 81 -1.75 -10.43 -20.89
N GLY A 82 -2.15 -11.11 -21.96
CA GLY A 82 -3.54 -11.43 -22.27
C GLY A 82 -4.22 -12.29 -21.20
N ILE A 83 -3.53 -13.31 -20.68
CA ILE A 83 -4.04 -14.14 -19.57
C ILE A 83 -4.27 -13.30 -18.32
N TYR A 84 -3.31 -12.45 -17.94
CA TYR A 84 -3.42 -11.64 -16.73
C TYR A 84 -4.58 -10.64 -16.83
N PHE A 85 -4.64 -9.83 -17.89
CA PHE A 85 -5.75 -8.89 -18.08
C PHE A 85 -7.09 -9.59 -18.33
N GLY A 86 -7.07 -10.75 -18.97
CA GLY A 86 -8.24 -11.62 -19.11
C GLY A 86 -8.77 -12.09 -17.76
N SER A 87 -7.90 -12.44 -16.80
CA SER A 87 -8.31 -12.81 -15.44
C SER A 87 -8.96 -11.64 -14.68
N VAL A 88 -8.45 -10.41 -14.89
CA VAL A 88 -9.03 -9.19 -14.32
C VAL A 88 -10.41 -8.91 -14.91
N ALA A 89 -10.56 -8.98 -16.24
CA ALA A 89 -11.84 -8.79 -16.90
C ALA A 89 -12.85 -9.86 -16.47
N LEU A 90 -12.44 -11.13 -16.40
CA LEU A 90 -13.26 -12.24 -15.94
C LEU A 90 -13.74 -12.03 -14.49
N ALA A 91 -12.90 -11.51 -13.60
CA ALA A 91 -13.29 -11.20 -12.23
C ALA A 91 -14.47 -10.21 -12.16
N TYR A 92 -14.43 -9.13 -12.95
CA TYR A 92 -15.52 -8.16 -13.02
C TYR A 92 -16.78 -8.74 -13.67
N VAL A 93 -16.64 -9.60 -14.68
CA VAL A 93 -17.79 -10.30 -15.29
C VAL A 93 -18.45 -11.24 -14.27
N LEU A 94 -17.68 -12.03 -13.53
CA LEU A 94 -18.20 -12.91 -12.49
C LEU A 94 -18.85 -12.12 -11.34
N ALA A 95 -18.27 -10.99 -10.96
CA ALA A 95 -18.87 -10.10 -9.97
C ALA A 95 -20.18 -9.49 -10.47
N GLY A 96 -20.25 -9.08 -11.73
CA GLY A 96 -21.46 -8.59 -12.38
C GLY A 96 -22.55 -9.66 -12.45
N PHE A 97 -22.15 -10.89 -12.79
CA PHE A 97 -23.02 -12.06 -12.75
C PHE A 97 -23.56 -12.32 -11.33
N SER A 98 -22.68 -12.34 -10.33
CA SER A 98 -23.07 -12.53 -8.93
C SER A 98 -24.03 -11.43 -8.44
N ASN A 99 -23.78 -10.19 -8.85
CA ASN A 99 -24.67 -9.09 -8.52
C ASN A 99 -26.04 -9.20 -9.19
N TYR A 100 -26.08 -9.51 -10.49
CA TYR A 100 -27.33 -9.58 -11.25
C TYR A 100 -28.19 -10.80 -10.88
N PHE A 101 -27.59 -12.00 -10.83
CA PHE A 101 -28.32 -13.25 -10.62
C PHE A 101 -28.48 -13.61 -9.14
N LEU A 102 -27.44 -13.44 -8.33
CA LEU A 102 -27.44 -13.84 -6.91
C LEU A 102 -27.79 -12.70 -5.95
N ARG A 103 -27.99 -11.46 -6.46
CA ARG A 103 -28.32 -10.24 -5.69
C ARG A 103 -27.33 -9.95 -4.56
N ARG A 104 -26.07 -10.37 -4.73
CA ARG A 104 -24.98 -10.12 -3.79
C ARG A 104 -24.31 -8.76 -4.04
N PRO A 105 -23.64 -8.16 -3.04
CA PRO A 105 -22.98 -6.87 -3.22
C PRO A 105 -21.81 -6.97 -4.20
N PHE A 106 -21.89 -6.21 -5.31
CA PHE A 106 -20.89 -6.25 -6.39
C PHE A 106 -19.46 -6.01 -5.91
N VAL A 107 -19.23 -4.99 -5.06
CA VAL A 107 -17.88 -4.58 -4.66
C VAL A 107 -17.13 -5.69 -3.91
N SER A 108 -17.80 -6.35 -2.96
CA SER A 108 -17.20 -7.43 -2.17
C SER A 108 -16.84 -8.62 -3.06
N ASP A 109 -17.77 -9.04 -3.94
CA ASP A 109 -17.54 -10.15 -4.86
C ASP A 109 -16.47 -9.81 -5.91
N ALA A 110 -16.44 -8.58 -6.42
CA ALA A 110 -15.42 -8.10 -7.34
C ALA A 110 -14.02 -8.15 -6.73
N VAL A 111 -13.85 -7.66 -5.50
CA VAL A 111 -12.57 -7.72 -4.79
C VAL A 111 -12.14 -9.18 -4.55
N LEU A 112 -13.07 -10.05 -4.15
CA LEU A 112 -12.79 -11.46 -3.93
C LEU A 112 -12.38 -12.18 -5.23
N PHE A 113 -13.17 -12.05 -6.29
CA PHE A 113 -12.86 -12.68 -7.58
C PHE A 113 -11.60 -12.11 -8.20
N LEU A 114 -11.34 -10.80 -8.06
CA LEU A 114 -10.11 -10.18 -8.53
C LEU A 114 -8.90 -10.76 -7.82
N ALA A 115 -8.93 -10.85 -6.48
CA ALA A 115 -7.85 -11.46 -5.72
C ALA A 115 -7.62 -12.90 -6.14
N VAL A 116 -8.67 -13.73 -6.19
CA VAL A 116 -8.55 -15.16 -6.51
C VAL A 116 -8.06 -15.40 -7.93
N LEU A 117 -8.68 -14.77 -8.94
CA LEU A 117 -8.35 -15.03 -10.34
C LEU A 117 -6.98 -14.48 -10.72
N THR A 118 -6.58 -13.32 -10.20
CA THR A 118 -5.23 -12.79 -10.45
C THR A 118 -4.15 -13.63 -9.75
N THR A 119 -4.43 -14.23 -8.59
CA THR A 119 -3.54 -15.22 -7.95
C THR A 119 -3.41 -16.48 -8.80
N ILE A 120 -4.52 -17.02 -9.32
CA ILE A 120 -4.49 -18.20 -10.19
C ILE A 120 -3.69 -17.90 -11.46
N ALA A 121 -3.95 -16.77 -12.11
CA ALA A 121 -3.22 -16.33 -13.29
C ALA A 121 -1.72 -16.16 -13.00
N PHE A 122 -1.37 -15.54 -11.86
CA PHE A 122 0.01 -15.40 -11.43
C PHE A 122 0.69 -16.75 -11.23
N VAL A 123 0.08 -17.67 -10.47
CA VAL A 123 0.65 -19.00 -10.21
C VAL A 123 0.83 -19.78 -11.51
N TRP A 124 -0.18 -19.75 -12.38
CA TRP A 124 -0.10 -20.38 -13.70
C TRP A 124 1.07 -19.83 -14.52
N LEU A 125 1.16 -18.51 -14.67
CA LEU A 125 2.18 -17.87 -15.51
C LEU A 125 3.58 -17.96 -14.91
N ALA A 126 3.71 -17.89 -13.59
CA ALA A 126 5.00 -17.91 -12.90
C ALA A 126 5.64 -19.30 -12.84
N PHE A 127 4.83 -20.37 -12.78
CA PHE A 127 5.33 -21.73 -12.56
C PHE A 127 5.09 -22.71 -13.71
N PHE A 128 4.09 -22.48 -14.58
CA PHE A 128 3.68 -23.45 -15.60
C PHE A 128 3.82 -22.96 -17.04
N VAL A 129 4.04 -21.66 -17.28
CA VAL A 129 4.19 -21.11 -18.64
C VAL A 129 5.63 -20.72 -18.92
N GLU A 130 6.28 -21.53 -19.75
CA GLU A 130 7.65 -21.32 -20.22
C GLU A 130 7.67 -20.53 -21.53
N LEU A 131 8.48 -19.47 -21.58
CA LEU A 131 8.75 -18.69 -22.79
C LEU A 131 10.20 -18.92 -23.20
N LYS A 132 10.44 -19.21 -24.48
CA LYS A 132 11.77 -19.44 -25.04
C LYS A 132 12.24 -18.18 -25.76
N ARG A 133 13.44 -17.67 -25.44
CA ARG A 133 14.09 -16.59 -26.20
C ARG A 133 14.47 -17.09 -27.61
N PRO A 134 14.23 -16.31 -28.67
CA PRO A 134 14.87 -16.56 -29.95
C PRO A 134 16.37 -16.28 -29.83
N GLY A 135 17.21 -17.32 -29.93
CA GLY A 135 18.67 -17.16 -30.09
C GLY A 135 19.57 -17.51 -28.89
N GLU A 136 19.04 -17.87 -27.72
CA GLU A 136 19.85 -18.43 -26.62
C GLU A 136 19.79 -19.97 -26.63
N THR A 137 20.96 -20.62 -26.65
CA THR A 137 21.14 -22.09 -26.60
C THR A 137 20.97 -22.65 -25.19
N GLU A 138 21.12 -21.81 -24.16
CA GLU A 138 20.67 -22.08 -22.81
C GLU A 138 19.22 -21.62 -22.70
N PRO A 139 18.29 -22.39 -22.09
CA PRO A 139 16.95 -21.91 -21.80
C PRO A 139 17.02 -20.76 -20.76
N GLY A 140 17.31 -19.56 -21.23
CA GLY A 140 17.25 -18.30 -20.47
C GLY A 140 15.80 -17.96 -20.19
N MET A 141 15.32 -18.46 -19.05
CA MET A 141 13.92 -18.37 -18.63
C MET A 141 13.50 -16.91 -18.38
N TYR A 142 12.37 -16.46 -18.94
CA TYR A 142 11.64 -15.30 -18.40
C TYR A 142 11.05 -15.67 -17.05
N LYS A 143 11.89 -15.70 -16.02
CA LYS A 143 11.46 -15.87 -14.63
C LYS A 143 11.02 -14.52 -14.09
N VAL A 144 9.95 -14.51 -13.32
CA VAL A 144 9.60 -13.36 -12.47
C VAL A 144 10.84 -13.03 -11.60
N ASP A 145 11.02 -11.77 -11.22
CA ASP A 145 12.11 -11.37 -10.34
C ASP A 145 11.65 -11.37 -8.88
N TRP A 146 12.08 -12.37 -8.11
CA TRP A 146 11.74 -12.51 -6.69
C TRP A 146 12.42 -11.44 -5.83
N ARG A 147 13.40 -10.70 -6.35
CA ARG A 147 14.04 -9.57 -5.66
C ARG A 147 13.09 -8.40 -5.47
N LEU A 148 12.00 -8.34 -6.23
CA LEU A 148 10.94 -7.33 -6.08
C LEU A 148 10.02 -7.61 -4.89
N LEU A 149 10.02 -8.83 -4.34
CA LEU A 149 9.13 -9.20 -3.23
C LEU A 149 9.41 -8.35 -1.96
N PRO A 150 10.67 -8.18 -1.50
CA PRO A 150 10.97 -7.26 -0.39
C PRO A 150 10.53 -5.81 -0.66
N ALA A 151 10.66 -5.32 -1.90
CA ALA A 151 10.20 -3.99 -2.26
C ALA A 151 8.67 -3.87 -2.14
N CYS A 152 7.92 -4.89 -2.58
CA CYS A 152 6.46 -4.94 -2.41
C CYS A 152 6.05 -4.91 -0.92
N VAL A 153 6.77 -5.65 -0.07
CA VAL A 153 6.55 -5.66 1.38
C VAL A 153 6.82 -4.30 2.01
N LEU A 154 7.91 -3.63 1.63
CA LEU A 154 8.23 -2.28 2.11
C LEU A 154 7.17 -1.25 1.69
N VAL A 155 6.70 -1.32 0.44
CA VAL A 155 5.60 -0.46 -0.05
C VAL A 155 4.32 -0.73 0.73
N LEU A 156 3.99 -1.99 1.05
CA LEU A 156 2.86 -2.30 1.93
C LEU A 156 3.02 -1.64 3.31
N MET A 157 4.21 -1.72 3.92
CA MET A 157 4.49 -1.07 5.21
C MET A 157 4.30 0.45 5.13
N ALA A 158 4.75 1.08 4.04
CA ALA A 158 4.53 2.51 3.81
C ALA A 158 3.03 2.85 3.71
N LEU A 159 2.24 2.02 3.00
CA LEU A 159 0.79 2.20 2.89
C LEU A 159 0.08 2.06 4.25
N LEU A 160 0.50 1.12 5.09
CA LEU A 160 -0.05 0.94 6.43
C LEU A 160 0.25 2.13 7.35
N LEU A 161 1.43 2.74 7.22
CA LEU A 161 1.79 3.96 7.94
C LEU A 161 0.96 5.16 7.44
N LEU A 162 0.86 5.34 6.12
CA LEU A 162 0.01 6.36 5.51
C LEU A 162 -1.45 6.24 5.93
N ALA A 163 -1.96 5.02 6.07
CA ALA A 163 -3.30 4.76 6.58
C ALA A 163 -3.50 5.28 8.00
N GLY A 164 -2.50 5.13 8.87
CA GLY A 164 -2.52 5.64 10.24
C GLY A 164 -2.56 7.17 10.28
N LEU A 165 -1.73 7.82 9.46
CA LEU A 165 -1.72 9.27 9.31
C LEU A 165 -3.03 9.80 8.71
N ALA A 166 -3.56 9.14 7.68
CA ALA A 166 -4.83 9.50 7.06
C ALA A 166 -6.00 9.35 8.03
N LEU A 167 -6.00 8.31 8.86
CA LEU A 167 -6.96 8.10 9.93
C LEU A 167 -6.86 9.23 10.96
N ALA A 168 -5.65 9.56 11.42
CA ALA A 168 -5.41 10.64 12.39
C ALA A 168 -5.96 11.98 11.88
N CYS A 169 -5.66 12.32 10.62
CA CYS A 169 -6.18 13.53 9.98
C CYS A 169 -7.71 13.50 9.82
N SER A 170 -8.28 12.35 9.43
CA SER A 170 -9.72 12.17 9.24
C SER A 170 -10.52 12.22 10.55
N THR A 171 -9.88 12.15 11.73
CA THR A 171 -10.58 12.36 13.01
C THR A 171 -11.02 13.81 13.19
N ARG A 172 -10.37 14.77 12.52
CA ARG A 172 -10.62 16.21 12.64
C ARG A 172 -11.11 16.83 11.34
N TYR A 173 -10.47 16.48 10.23
CA TYR A 173 -10.70 17.09 8.94
C TYR A 173 -11.58 16.24 8.02
N ASP A 174 -12.23 16.88 7.05
CA ASP A 174 -12.94 16.18 5.97
C ASP A 174 -11.93 15.66 4.91
N THR A 175 -12.44 15.04 3.85
CA THR A 175 -11.67 14.33 2.83
C THR A 175 -10.64 15.22 2.12
N VAL A 176 -11.03 16.43 1.73
CA VAL A 176 -10.15 17.33 0.96
C VAL A 176 -8.95 17.81 1.80
N PRO A 177 -9.10 18.39 3.00
CA PRO A 177 -7.94 18.76 3.81
C PRO A 177 -7.09 17.55 4.23
N THR A 178 -7.72 16.40 4.51
CA THR A 178 -6.98 15.15 4.81
C THR A 178 -6.05 14.78 3.66
N LEU A 179 -6.54 14.84 2.41
CA LEU A 179 -5.74 14.56 1.23
C LEU A 179 -4.57 15.53 1.07
N VAL A 180 -4.82 16.83 1.27
CA VAL A 180 -3.77 17.86 1.21
C VAL A 180 -2.70 17.61 2.26
N ILE A 181 -3.09 17.35 3.51
CA ILE A 181 -2.15 17.10 4.61
C ILE A 181 -1.35 15.82 4.37
N CYS A 182 -2.00 14.71 4.03
CA CYS A 182 -1.30 13.45 3.76
C CYS A 182 -0.36 13.56 2.56
N THR A 183 -0.75 14.28 1.51
CA THR A 183 0.10 14.52 0.34
C THR A 183 1.30 15.40 0.71
N ALA A 184 1.09 16.47 1.50
CA ALA A 184 2.17 17.32 1.98
C ALA A 184 3.16 16.55 2.86
N LEU A 185 2.67 15.76 3.82
CA LEU A 185 3.50 14.87 4.66
C LEU A 185 4.25 13.83 3.83
N PHE A 186 3.61 13.30 2.77
CA PHE A 186 4.24 12.37 1.85
C PHE A 186 5.41 13.03 1.10
N LEU A 187 5.18 14.17 0.46
CA LEU A 187 6.19 14.89 -0.32
C LEU A 187 7.32 15.44 0.57
N LEU A 188 7.00 16.03 1.72
CA LEU A 188 7.99 16.52 2.67
C LEU A 188 8.81 15.37 3.27
N GLY A 189 8.18 14.24 3.56
CA GLY A 189 8.89 13.05 4.04
C GLY A 189 9.87 12.47 3.02
N LEU A 190 9.53 12.54 1.71
CA LEU A 190 10.44 12.10 0.64
C LEU A 190 11.66 13.03 0.50
N MET A 191 11.49 14.30 0.87
CA MET A 191 12.53 15.33 0.83
C MET A 191 13.18 15.57 2.20
N SER A 192 12.81 14.81 3.24
CA SER A 192 13.19 15.12 4.63
C SER A 192 14.70 15.14 4.83
N ASP A 193 15.42 14.14 4.31
CA ASP A 193 16.88 14.06 4.41
C ASP A 193 17.57 15.20 3.66
N TYR A 194 17.03 15.60 2.51
CA TYR A 194 17.57 16.70 1.72
C TYR A 194 17.34 18.07 2.38
N LEU A 195 16.14 18.31 2.89
CA LEU A 195 15.73 19.60 3.46
C LEU A 195 16.29 19.83 4.86
N PHE A 196 16.24 18.79 5.72
CA PHE A 196 16.51 18.92 7.15
C PHE A 196 17.75 18.15 7.61
N GLY A 197 18.19 17.13 6.88
CA GLY A 197 19.29 16.25 7.31
C GLY A 197 20.59 17.01 7.59
N ARG A 198 21.04 17.87 6.66
CA ARG A 198 22.28 18.67 6.84
C ARG A 198 22.19 19.65 8.03
N ALA A 199 21.03 20.27 8.21
CA ALA A 199 20.84 21.23 9.30
C ALA A 199 20.72 20.52 10.66
N ALA A 200 20.12 19.34 10.70
CA ALA A 200 20.05 18.50 11.89
C ALA A 200 21.44 17.99 12.30
N GLU A 201 22.26 17.55 11.34
CA GLU A 201 23.66 17.17 11.57
C GLU A 201 24.52 18.33 12.07
N ALA A 202 24.24 19.55 11.60
CA ALA A 202 24.87 20.78 12.09
C ALA A 202 24.41 21.21 13.50
N GLY A 203 23.51 20.45 14.14
CA GLY A 203 23.05 20.69 15.51
C GLY A 203 21.87 21.65 15.64
N ALA A 204 21.19 22.01 14.55
CA ALA A 204 20.01 22.86 14.60
C ALA A 204 18.80 22.09 15.18
N TRP A 205 18.42 22.41 16.41
CA TRP A 205 17.35 21.72 17.15
C TRP A 205 16.01 21.67 16.40
N TRP A 206 15.64 22.75 15.68
CA TRP A 206 14.40 22.81 14.91
C TRP A 206 14.43 21.85 13.71
N ALA A 207 15.58 21.68 13.07
CA ALA A 207 15.75 20.76 11.95
C ALA A 207 15.68 19.31 12.42
N THR A 208 16.23 18.99 13.59
CA THR A 208 16.10 17.67 14.22
C THR A 208 14.65 17.34 14.52
N ILE A 209 13.86 18.30 15.05
CA ILE A 209 12.44 18.09 15.30
C ILE A 209 11.68 17.85 13.99
N CYS A 210 11.89 18.69 12.97
CA CYS A 210 11.24 18.51 11.67
C CYS A 210 11.61 17.18 11.00
N HIS A 211 12.89 16.79 11.07
CA HIS A 211 13.40 15.55 10.50
C HIS A 211 12.85 14.31 11.20
N THR A 212 12.65 14.38 12.53
CA THR A 212 12.11 13.27 13.33
C THR A 212 10.59 13.23 13.40
N ALA A 213 9.89 14.33 13.13
CA ALA A 213 8.43 14.35 13.07
C ALA A 213 7.92 13.88 11.69
N LEU A 214 8.65 14.17 10.62
CA LEU A 214 8.28 13.76 9.27
C LEU A 214 8.70 12.29 9.03
N PRO A 215 7.76 11.41 8.66
CA PRO A 215 8.10 10.04 8.30
C PRO A 215 9.01 10.05 7.06
N ASN A 216 10.17 9.43 7.15
CA ASN A 216 11.09 9.32 6.03
C ASN A 216 10.67 8.13 5.15
N TRP A 217 10.05 8.44 4.02
CA TRP A 217 9.54 7.44 3.08
C TRP A 217 10.63 6.75 2.27
N GLN A 218 11.85 7.30 2.24
CA GLN A 218 12.98 6.70 1.54
C GLN A 218 13.36 5.34 2.16
N LEU A 219 13.09 5.13 3.46
CA LEU A 219 13.30 3.83 4.12
C LEU A 219 12.40 2.71 3.56
N PHE A 220 11.34 3.04 2.85
CA PHE A 220 10.46 2.05 2.22
C PHE A 220 10.70 1.94 0.71
N TRP A 221 11.61 2.76 0.17
CA TRP A 221 11.89 2.85 -1.25
C TRP A 221 13.19 2.11 -1.59
N LEU A 222 13.08 0.85 -2.01
CA LEU A 222 14.25 0.02 -2.36
C LEU A 222 14.66 0.12 -3.85
N ALA A 223 13.98 0.94 -4.65
CA ALA A 223 14.24 0.99 -6.10
C ALA A 223 15.71 1.34 -6.41
N ASP A 224 16.26 2.33 -5.73
CA ASP A 224 17.65 2.79 -5.93
C ASP A 224 18.69 1.70 -5.57
N ALA A 225 18.39 0.85 -4.59
CA ALA A 225 19.26 -0.25 -4.18
C ALA A 225 19.20 -1.46 -5.14
N ILE A 226 18.05 -1.67 -5.80
CA ILE A 226 17.86 -2.75 -6.78
C ILE A 226 18.55 -2.38 -8.10
N GLU A 227 18.46 -1.12 -8.55
CA GLU A 227 19.12 -0.65 -9.78
C GLU A 227 20.65 -0.73 -9.71
N GLY A 228 21.24 -0.51 -8.52
CA GLY A 228 22.69 -0.55 -8.31
C GLY A 228 23.32 -1.96 -8.30
N THR A 229 22.54 -3.03 -8.13
CA THR A 229 23.06 -4.42 -8.02
C THR A 229 22.47 -5.33 -9.09
N ARG A 230 23.05 -5.34 -10.29
CA ARG A 230 22.51 -6.12 -11.44
C ARG A 230 22.46 -7.65 -11.25
N SER A 231 23.18 -8.25 -10.30
CA SER A 231 23.41 -9.71 -10.40
C SER A 231 23.32 -10.54 -9.11
N HIS A 232 23.17 -9.95 -7.92
CA HIS A 232 23.09 -10.74 -6.67
C HIS A 232 21.97 -10.25 -5.74
N ALA A 233 21.30 -11.20 -5.09
CA ALA A 233 20.41 -10.91 -3.97
C ALA A 233 21.17 -10.04 -2.95
N ILE A 234 20.62 -8.88 -2.63
CA ILE A 234 21.26 -7.95 -1.69
C ILE A 234 21.39 -8.69 -0.34
N PRO A 235 22.61 -8.96 0.16
CA PRO A 235 22.79 -9.69 1.40
C PRO A 235 22.12 -8.93 2.56
N GLY A 236 21.29 -9.62 3.36
CA GLY A 236 20.66 -9.02 4.54
C GLY A 236 19.40 -8.17 4.29
N VAL A 237 18.78 -8.20 3.09
CA VAL A 237 17.53 -7.46 2.80
C VAL A 237 16.44 -7.74 3.81
N TRP A 238 16.25 -8.99 4.20
CA TRP A 238 15.21 -9.32 5.19
C TRP A 238 15.51 -8.73 6.57
N GLY A 239 16.79 -8.55 6.92
CA GLY A 239 17.19 -7.80 8.11
C GLY A 239 16.86 -6.30 7.99
N TYR A 240 17.04 -5.72 6.80
CA TYR A 240 16.60 -4.36 6.52
C TYR A 240 15.07 -4.21 6.60
N VAL A 241 14.31 -5.12 5.98
CA VAL A 241 12.85 -5.16 6.05
C VAL A 241 12.38 -5.26 7.51
N GLY A 242 13.06 -6.06 8.33
CA GLY A 242 12.78 -6.15 9.77
C GLY A 242 13.00 -4.83 10.51
N LYS A 243 14.09 -4.11 10.20
CA LYS A 243 14.34 -2.76 10.76
C LYS A 243 13.29 -1.74 10.31
N ALA A 244 12.93 -1.77 9.02
CA ALA A 244 11.88 -0.93 8.46
C ALA A 244 10.50 -1.24 9.08
N ALA A 245 10.22 -2.51 9.39
CA ALA A 245 9.02 -2.90 10.12
C ALA A 245 9.00 -2.32 11.54
N GLY A 246 10.14 -2.34 12.25
CA GLY A 246 10.27 -1.70 13.56
C GLY A 246 10.02 -0.18 13.51
N TYR A 247 10.60 0.49 12.51
CA TYR A 247 10.34 1.91 12.24
C TYR A 247 8.85 2.17 11.97
N MET A 248 8.24 1.36 11.09
CA MET A 248 6.84 1.45 10.74
C MET A 248 5.93 1.30 11.96
N VAL A 249 6.15 0.28 12.79
CA VAL A 249 5.34 0.04 13.99
C VAL A 249 5.45 1.19 14.99
N GLY A 250 6.65 1.74 15.19
CA GLY A 250 6.86 2.89 16.08
C GLY A 250 6.10 4.12 15.62
N TYR A 251 6.27 4.51 14.35
CA TYR A 251 5.57 5.65 13.76
C TYR A 251 4.06 5.44 13.68
N LEU A 252 3.62 4.24 13.34
CA LEU A 252 2.22 3.90 13.30
C LEU A 252 1.61 4.02 14.70
N GLY A 253 2.26 3.48 15.73
CA GLY A 253 1.84 3.63 17.11
C GLY A 253 1.72 5.09 17.54
N ALA A 254 2.70 5.92 17.20
CA ALA A 254 2.65 7.37 17.44
C ALA A 254 1.48 8.04 16.69
N SER A 255 1.28 7.70 15.41
CA SER A 255 0.18 8.25 14.61
C SER A 255 -1.20 7.88 15.15
N LEU A 256 -1.37 6.64 15.64
CA LEU A 256 -2.60 6.17 16.26
C LEU A 256 -2.82 6.82 17.62
N ALA A 257 -1.77 7.04 18.41
CA ALA A 257 -1.86 7.78 19.66
C ALA A 257 -2.32 9.24 19.41
N VAL A 258 -1.76 9.91 18.40
CA VAL A 258 -2.22 11.23 17.96
C VAL A 258 -3.67 11.19 17.49
N ALA A 259 -4.05 10.18 16.72
CA ALA A 259 -5.45 9.99 16.29
C ALA A 259 -6.40 9.87 17.49
N LEU A 260 -6.01 9.13 18.53
CA LEU A 260 -6.80 8.98 19.75
C LEU A 260 -6.92 10.30 20.52
N MET A 261 -5.82 11.02 20.74
CA MET A 261 -5.84 12.32 21.40
C MET A 261 -6.74 13.31 20.66
N LEU A 262 -6.58 13.41 19.33
CA LEU A 262 -7.40 14.29 18.51
C LEU A 262 -8.89 13.93 18.54
N PHE A 263 -9.21 12.63 18.66
CA PHE A 263 -10.57 12.13 18.73
C PHE A 263 -11.20 12.29 20.11
N GLU A 264 -10.41 12.21 21.19
CA GLU A 264 -10.91 12.39 22.55
C GLU A 264 -11.39 13.82 22.82
N ASP A 265 -10.63 14.80 22.34
CA ASP A 265 -10.95 16.22 22.49
C ASP A 265 -12.05 16.70 21.51
N ARG A 266 -12.65 15.79 20.72
CA ARG A 266 -13.70 16.16 19.77
C ARG A 266 -15.06 16.01 20.44
N GLU A 267 -15.73 17.13 20.63
CA GLU A 267 -17.16 17.14 20.90
C GLU A 267 -17.88 16.54 19.69
N LEU A 268 -18.55 15.42 19.93
CA LEU A 268 -19.41 14.76 18.96
C LEU A 268 -20.81 15.34 19.19
N SER A 269 -21.04 16.58 18.76
CA SER A 269 -22.33 17.27 18.80
C SER A 269 -22.79 17.69 17.41
#